data_AF-A0A2T0NBI6-F1
#
_entry.id   AF-A0A2T0NBI6-F1
#
_cell.length_a   1.000
_cell.length_b   1.000
_cell.length_c   1.000
_cell.angle_alpha   90.00
_cell.angle_beta   90.00
_cell.angle_gamma   90.00
#
_symmetry.space_group_name_H-M   'P 1'
#
loop_
_entity.id
_entity.type
_entity.pdbx_description
1 polymer ?
#
loop_
_entity_poly.entity_id
_entity_poly.type
_entity_poly.pdbx_seq_one_letter_code
_entity_poly.pdbx_strand_id
1 'polypeptide(L)'
;MSVRLASLRQVMQRWSRDQVLALAPDAPSRKAAQGVSAPGRWSSNGTTGLVVFGECRGSGSRPYLACVDLTEPAYRCSCPSRKFPCKHALGLLLLWSADGVPELAAAPQWVTEWMEGRAARAAKSTARLEAARAETRADATDGVSASPTDDVPPDTEGSAAAGTARPGRGGSGAREAARPGAEGPGTSGVARSGMEEPGTGEVVRPGTEGPGSGGAAPGGERAGGGGAGRAESVRHGRVAAGLGELERWLADQVRQGLAGAAEHDWEGLAKRLIDAQAPGVAGVVSRLARVRAEEGWPGRLLEEYALIDLLAVAYRRRAALPGPLAETVLIRTGFPVTREEVLAGPVVRDHWDVLGRRDEQQDRLTARRVWLRGRRTGRPALILSFAPQGQALDASLVTGTTIDADLTYYPGAAPLRALVATRHAILTPPPPDTPTPDTTPSLRPTSRATALEATPSQAESSGDARLWAVPPGMAVDEALDEVARALAEDPWTESWPLVLAGAVPGRTEIGGLPWHPRSRDPWRLIAVSGGRPLTVAVEWTPQGLRPLTTWDDEGRAVILA
;
A
#
# COMPACT_ATOMS: atom_id res chain seq x y z
N MET A 1 -9.92 -1.63 42.11
CA MET A 1 -8.86 -2.01 41.14
C MET A 1 -9.08 -3.37 40.44
N SER A 2 -10.11 -4.17 40.75
CA SER A 2 -10.36 -5.47 40.07
C SER A 2 -11.35 -5.46 38.89
N VAL A 3 -12.11 -4.39 38.68
CA VAL A 3 -13.19 -4.38 37.67
C VAL A 3 -12.68 -4.05 36.25
N ARG A 4 -11.60 -3.26 36.12
CA ARG A 4 -11.00 -2.88 34.81
C ARG A 4 -10.39 -4.06 34.04
N LEU A 5 -9.81 -5.04 34.74
CA LEU A 5 -9.21 -6.23 34.11
C LEU A 5 -10.26 -7.27 33.70
N ALA A 6 -11.37 -7.37 34.43
CA ALA A 6 -12.49 -8.22 34.05
C ALA A 6 -13.20 -7.70 32.78
N SER A 7 -13.30 -6.38 32.62
CA SER A 7 -13.97 -5.76 31.47
C SER A 7 -13.13 -5.81 30.17
N LEU A 8 -11.80 -5.76 30.25
CA LEU A 8 -10.91 -6.04 29.10
C LEU A 8 -10.92 -7.52 28.69
N ARG A 9 -11.18 -8.44 29.62
CA ARG A 9 -11.30 -9.88 29.32
C ARG A 9 -12.59 -10.25 28.58
N GLN A 10 -13.61 -9.39 28.61
CA GLN A 10 -14.94 -9.71 28.09
C GLN A 10 -15.22 -9.19 26.65
N VAL A 11 -14.32 -8.39 26.06
CA VAL A 11 -14.56 -7.73 24.75
C VAL A 11 -13.40 -7.89 23.76
N MET A 12 -12.68 -9.02 23.79
CA MET A 12 -11.96 -9.48 22.61
C MET A 12 -12.80 -10.58 21.97
N GLN A 13 -13.63 -10.23 20.98
CA GLN A 13 -14.36 -11.23 20.22
C GLN A 13 -13.36 -12.25 19.68
N ARG A 14 -13.58 -13.53 20.01
CA ARG A 14 -12.76 -14.62 19.49
C ARG A 14 -12.78 -14.55 17.97
N TRP A 15 -11.61 -14.70 17.34
CA TRP A 15 -11.53 -14.68 15.89
C TRP A 15 -12.34 -15.85 15.32
N SER A 16 -13.10 -15.59 14.26
CA SER A 16 -13.83 -16.64 13.56
C SER A 16 -12.86 -17.61 12.88
N ARG A 17 -13.31 -18.83 12.63
CA ARG A 17 -12.53 -19.84 11.91
C ARG A 17 -11.99 -19.30 10.58
N ASP A 18 -12.80 -18.54 9.85
CA ASP A 18 -12.42 -17.97 8.56
C ASP A 18 -11.36 -16.87 8.71
N GLN A 19 -11.45 -16.03 9.76
CA GLN A 19 -10.41 -15.05 10.09
C GLN A 19 -9.08 -15.74 10.39
N VAL A 20 -9.07 -16.84 11.15
CA VAL A 20 -7.85 -17.60 11.44
C VAL A 20 -7.28 -18.25 10.17
N LEU A 21 -8.12 -18.84 9.32
CA LEU A 21 -7.66 -19.46 8.08
C LEU A 21 -7.13 -18.44 7.07
N ALA A 22 -7.61 -17.20 7.08
CA ALA A 22 -7.10 -16.11 6.26
C ALA A 22 -5.66 -15.71 6.62
N LEU A 23 -5.17 -16.02 7.82
CA LEU A 23 -3.79 -15.76 8.27
C LEU A 23 -2.77 -16.78 7.72
N ALA A 24 -3.24 -17.90 7.16
CA ALA A 24 -2.35 -18.97 6.76
C ALA A 24 -1.51 -18.60 5.52
N PRO A 25 -0.19 -18.90 5.52
CA PRO A 25 0.71 -18.47 4.45
C PRO A 25 0.45 -19.17 3.11
N ASP A 26 -0.18 -20.34 3.12
CA ASP A 26 -0.54 -21.10 1.91
C ASP A 26 -1.65 -22.13 2.18
N ALA A 27 -2.23 -22.69 1.11
CA ALA A 27 -3.29 -23.71 1.21
C ALA A 27 -2.84 -25.00 1.94
N PRO A 28 -1.62 -25.54 1.72
CA PRO A 28 -1.11 -26.67 2.51
C PRO A 28 -1.05 -26.38 4.01
N SER A 29 -0.67 -25.17 4.42
CA SER A 29 -0.59 -24.76 5.82
C SER A 29 -1.97 -24.62 6.44
N ARG A 30 -2.98 -24.12 5.69
CA ARG A 30 -4.39 -24.16 6.11
C ARG A 30 -4.84 -25.58 6.40
N LYS A 31 -4.65 -26.50 5.44
CA LYS A 31 -5.05 -27.90 5.59
C LYS A 31 -4.32 -28.58 6.75
N ALA A 32 -3.02 -28.33 6.90
CA ALA A 32 -2.22 -28.88 7.97
C ALA A 32 -2.59 -28.30 9.36
N ALA A 33 -2.92 -27.01 9.44
CA ALA A 33 -3.35 -26.35 10.67
C ALA A 33 -4.67 -26.93 11.19
N GLN A 34 -5.63 -27.19 10.30
CA GLN A 34 -6.89 -27.85 10.66
C GLN A 34 -6.67 -29.24 11.25
N GLY A 35 -5.68 -30.00 10.76
CA GLY A 35 -5.33 -31.30 11.34
C GLY A 35 -4.59 -31.22 12.69
N VAL A 36 -4.03 -30.06 13.02
CA VAL A 36 -3.31 -29.80 14.28
C VAL A 36 -4.22 -29.15 15.33
N SER A 37 -5.34 -28.56 14.95
CA SER A 37 -6.30 -27.91 15.87
C SER A 37 -7.15 -28.88 16.69
N ALA A 38 -6.90 -30.20 16.60
CA ALA A 38 -7.60 -31.18 17.43
C ALA A 38 -7.08 -31.12 18.89
N PRO A 39 -7.95 -31.07 19.92
CA PRO A 39 -7.52 -30.95 21.32
C PRO A 39 -6.46 -31.98 21.76
N GLY A 40 -6.58 -33.24 21.31
CA GLY A 40 -5.64 -34.32 21.64
C GLY A 40 -4.21 -34.14 21.10
N ARG A 41 -3.97 -33.15 20.23
CA ARG A 41 -2.63 -32.77 19.74
C ARG A 41 -1.89 -31.86 20.72
N TRP A 42 -2.56 -31.29 21.71
CA TRP A 42 -1.99 -30.31 22.63
C TRP A 42 -1.83 -30.94 24.02
N SER A 43 -0.59 -31.06 24.51
CA SER A 43 -0.32 -31.59 25.85
C SER A 43 -0.65 -30.58 26.95
N SER A 44 -0.49 -29.30 26.66
CA SER A 44 -0.96 -28.18 27.47
C SER A 44 -1.38 -27.05 26.54
N ASN A 45 -2.34 -26.24 26.96
CA ASN A 45 -2.73 -25.00 26.27
C ASN A 45 -3.48 -24.09 27.24
N GLY A 46 -3.46 -22.80 26.95
CA GLY A 46 -4.15 -21.80 27.76
C GLY A 46 -4.17 -20.43 27.11
N THR A 47 -5.02 -19.55 27.64
CA THR A 47 -5.05 -18.13 27.27
C THR A 47 -5.18 -17.26 28.51
N THR A 48 -4.58 -16.07 28.51
CA THR A 48 -4.81 -15.06 29.57
C THR A 48 -5.77 -13.95 29.12
N GLY A 49 -6.39 -14.11 27.95
CA GLY A 49 -7.17 -13.09 27.25
C GLY A 49 -6.33 -12.23 26.30
N LEU A 50 -5.03 -12.02 26.57
CA LEU A 50 -4.13 -11.21 25.72
C LEU A 50 -3.20 -12.06 24.85
N VAL A 51 -2.88 -13.27 25.30
CA VAL A 51 -2.03 -14.22 24.59
C VAL A 51 -2.69 -15.60 24.65
N VAL A 52 -2.60 -16.35 23.56
CA VAL A 52 -2.92 -17.77 23.52
C VAL A 52 -1.63 -18.57 23.36
N PHE A 53 -1.49 -19.67 24.11
CA PHE A 53 -0.29 -20.48 24.11
C PHE A 53 -0.63 -21.97 24.23
N GLY A 54 0.30 -22.82 23.79
CA GLY A 54 0.16 -24.26 23.97
C GLY A 54 1.37 -25.05 23.50
N GLU A 55 1.39 -26.30 23.91
CA GLU A 55 2.41 -27.31 23.63
C GLU A 55 1.85 -28.35 22.66
N CYS A 56 2.22 -28.25 21.39
CA CYS A 56 1.75 -29.19 20.37
C CYS A 56 2.67 -30.42 20.31
N ARG A 57 2.09 -31.62 20.42
CA ARG A 57 2.78 -32.88 20.14
C ARG A 57 3.17 -32.94 18.66
N GLY A 58 4.47 -32.85 18.40
CA GLY A 58 5.07 -32.86 17.09
C GLY A 58 5.71 -34.20 16.72
N SER A 59 6.53 -34.19 15.66
CA SER A 59 7.33 -35.36 15.23
C SER A 59 8.62 -35.55 16.03
N GLY A 60 8.91 -34.69 17.00
CA GLY A 60 10.09 -34.76 17.87
C GLY A 60 9.77 -35.23 19.29
N SER A 61 10.81 -35.45 20.10
CA SER A 61 10.70 -35.91 21.49
C SER A 61 10.21 -34.84 22.47
N ARG A 62 10.25 -33.56 22.10
CA ARG A 62 9.71 -32.43 22.89
C ARG A 62 8.54 -31.78 22.13
N PRO A 63 7.47 -31.35 22.83
CA PRO A 63 6.38 -30.63 22.19
C PRO A 63 6.84 -29.28 21.64
N TYR A 64 6.21 -28.83 20.55
CA TYR A 64 6.43 -27.51 20.01
C TYR A 64 5.68 -26.46 20.84
N LEU A 65 6.42 -25.50 21.38
CA LEU A 65 5.86 -24.37 22.13
C LEU A 65 5.35 -23.36 21.10
N ALA A 66 4.04 -23.13 21.06
CA ALA A 66 3.42 -22.13 20.21
C ALA A 66 2.73 -21.08 21.07
N CYS A 67 2.93 -19.81 20.77
CA CYS A 67 2.19 -18.71 21.37
C CYS A 67 1.82 -17.65 20.32
N VAL A 68 0.70 -16.99 20.54
CA VAL A 68 0.17 -15.93 19.70
C VAL A 68 -0.33 -14.80 20.57
N ASP A 69 0.20 -13.60 20.32
CA ASP A 69 -0.29 -12.34 20.89
C ASP A 69 -1.57 -11.94 20.16
N LEU A 70 -2.65 -11.72 20.90
CA LEU A 70 -3.98 -11.41 20.37
C LEU A 70 -4.19 -9.89 20.24
N THR A 71 -3.36 -9.07 20.88
CA THR A 71 -3.46 -7.59 20.84
C THR A 71 -2.89 -7.02 19.54
N GLU A 72 -1.78 -7.59 19.09
CA GLU A 72 -1.17 -7.37 17.79
C GLU A 72 -0.77 -8.74 17.24
N PRO A 73 -1.42 -9.28 16.19
CA PRO A 73 -1.24 -10.66 15.76
C PRO A 73 0.23 -11.01 15.47
N ALA A 74 0.91 -11.54 16.48
CA ALA A 74 2.31 -11.92 16.44
C ALA A 74 2.44 -13.35 16.92
N TYR A 75 3.30 -14.10 16.24
CA TYR A 75 3.35 -15.54 16.41
C TYR A 75 4.75 -15.95 16.84
N ARG A 76 4.87 -16.93 17.72
CA ARG A 76 6.12 -17.63 17.98
C ARG A 76 5.82 -19.11 18.08
N CYS A 77 6.65 -19.91 17.42
CA CYS A 77 6.60 -21.36 17.55
C CYS A 77 8.01 -21.93 17.54
N SER A 78 8.31 -22.91 18.39
CA SER A 78 9.62 -23.59 18.43
C SER A 78 9.82 -24.63 17.32
N CYS A 79 8.84 -24.80 16.40
CA CYS A 79 8.97 -25.76 15.31
C CYS A 79 9.97 -25.29 14.23
N PRO A 80 10.65 -26.20 13.52
CA PRO A 80 11.65 -25.86 12.50
C PRO A 80 11.05 -25.33 11.18
N SER A 81 9.75 -25.02 11.16
CA SER A 81 9.08 -24.55 9.95
C SER A 81 9.51 -23.13 9.61
N ARG A 82 9.86 -22.91 8.34
CA ARG A 82 10.11 -21.56 7.78
C ARG A 82 8.82 -20.80 7.42
N LYS A 83 7.65 -21.40 7.63
CA LYS A 83 6.34 -20.79 7.34
C LYS A 83 5.82 -20.02 8.55
N PHE A 84 5.37 -18.80 8.35
CA PHE A 84 4.93 -17.90 9.41
C PHE A 84 3.62 -17.21 9.01
N PRO A 85 2.51 -17.38 9.76
CA PRO A 85 2.32 -18.31 10.87
C PRO A 85 2.49 -19.78 10.48
N CYS A 86 3.10 -20.59 11.33
CA CYS A 86 3.25 -22.02 11.06
C CYS A 86 1.95 -22.78 11.34
N LYS A 87 1.86 -24.04 10.90
CA LYS A 87 0.67 -24.89 11.16
C LYS A 87 0.31 -25.03 12.64
N HIS A 88 1.28 -24.94 13.56
CA HIS A 88 1.03 -25.05 14.99
C HIS A 88 0.45 -23.75 15.57
N ALA A 89 0.97 -22.59 15.17
CA ALA A 89 0.39 -21.30 15.58
C ALA A 89 -1.03 -21.12 15.04
N LEU A 90 -1.28 -21.49 13.78
CA LEU A 90 -2.62 -21.50 13.19
C LEU A 90 -3.53 -22.54 13.84
N GLY A 91 -3.01 -23.74 14.11
CA GLY A 91 -3.75 -24.80 14.80
C GLY A 91 -4.17 -24.40 16.21
N LEU A 92 -3.32 -23.67 16.93
CA LEU A 92 -3.62 -23.11 18.26
C LEU A 92 -4.73 -22.07 18.20
N LEU A 93 -4.67 -21.16 17.22
CA LEU A 93 -5.72 -20.16 17.00
C LEU A 93 -7.04 -20.80 16.58
N LEU A 94 -7.01 -21.84 15.76
CA LEU A 94 -8.21 -22.60 15.37
C LEU A 94 -8.81 -23.33 16.57
N LEU A 95 -7.97 -23.88 17.46
CA LEU A 95 -8.42 -24.49 18.70
C LEU A 95 -9.05 -23.44 19.63
N TRP A 96 -8.45 -22.26 19.77
CA TRP A 96 -8.99 -21.15 20.56
C TRP A 96 -10.28 -20.56 19.99
N SER A 97 -10.35 -20.42 18.66
CA SER A 97 -11.54 -19.99 17.92
C SER A 97 -12.74 -20.92 18.13
N ALA A 98 -12.48 -22.21 18.37
CA ALA A 98 -13.48 -23.23 18.65
C ALA A 98 -13.70 -23.49 20.15
N ASP A 99 -13.34 -22.55 21.02
CA ASP A 99 -13.46 -22.64 22.49
C ASP A 99 -12.70 -23.80 23.14
N GLY A 100 -11.71 -24.36 22.44
CA GLY A 100 -10.92 -25.50 22.90
C GLY A 100 -9.68 -25.14 23.74
N VAL A 101 -9.50 -23.87 24.11
CA VAL A 101 -8.37 -23.40 24.94
C VAL A 101 -8.89 -22.77 26.23
N PRO A 102 -8.51 -23.29 27.42
CA PRO A 102 -9.00 -22.79 28.69
C PRO A 102 -8.36 -21.45 29.06
N GLU A 103 -9.10 -20.61 29.76
CA GLU A 103 -8.56 -19.38 30.32
C GLU A 103 -7.77 -19.67 31.61
N LEU A 104 -6.55 -19.14 31.70
CA LEU A 104 -5.65 -19.32 32.83
C LEU A 104 -5.33 -17.96 33.47
N ALA A 105 -5.14 -17.95 34.78
CA ALA A 105 -4.85 -16.73 35.54
C ALA A 105 -3.49 -16.10 35.18
N ALA A 106 -2.51 -16.91 34.78
CA ALA A 106 -1.18 -16.47 34.40
C ALA A 106 -0.64 -17.31 33.23
N ALA A 107 0.18 -16.69 32.39
CA ALA A 107 0.90 -17.38 31.32
C ALA A 107 2.17 -18.04 31.86
N PRO A 108 2.64 -19.16 31.28
CA PRO A 108 3.93 -19.76 31.60
C PRO A 108 5.09 -18.79 31.40
N GLN A 109 6.18 -18.97 32.17
CA GLN A 109 7.35 -18.08 32.15
C GLN A 109 7.89 -17.80 30.74
N TRP A 110 8.02 -18.82 29.89
CA TRP A 110 8.54 -18.66 28.52
C TRP A 110 7.64 -17.80 27.61
N VAL A 111 6.34 -17.72 27.90
CA VAL A 111 5.38 -16.84 27.21
C VAL A 111 5.55 -15.42 27.73
N THR A 112 5.66 -15.26 29.05
CA THR A 112 5.87 -13.95 29.71
C THR A 112 7.18 -13.32 29.22
N GLU A 113 8.29 -14.06 29.23
CA GLU A 113 9.60 -13.60 28.73
C GLU A 113 9.54 -13.18 27.25
N TRP A 114 8.74 -13.90 26.44
CA TRP A 114 8.55 -13.54 25.05
C TRP A 114 7.77 -12.22 24.87
N MET A 115 6.69 -12.06 25.65
CA MET A 115 5.85 -10.85 25.65
C MET A 115 6.64 -9.64 26.15
N GLU A 116 7.38 -9.77 27.25
CA GLU A 116 8.27 -8.74 27.79
C GLU A 116 9.36 -8.36 26.79
N GLY A 117 9.98 -9.34 26.14
CA GLY A 117 10.96 -9.10 25.09
C GLY A 117 10.37 -8.38 23.87
N ARG A 118 9.09 -8.58 23.55
CA ARG A 118 8.38 -7.81 22.52
C ARG A 118 8.11 -6.38 22.99
N ALA A 119 7.58 -6.21 24.19
CA ALA A 119 7.31 -4.89 24.77
C ALA A 119 8.59 -4.04 24.85
N ALA A 120 9.71 -4.62 25.26
CA ALA A 120 11.01 -3.94 25.29
C ALA A 120 11.52 -3.53 23.90
N ARG A 121 11.31 -4.38 22.88
CA ARG A 121 11.65 -4.06 21.48
C ARG A 121 10.75 -2.96 20.92
N ALA A 122 9.46 -2.99 21.21
CA ALA A 122 8.53 -1.94 20.85
C ALA A 122 8.94 -0.60 21.50
N ALA A 123 9.20 -0.59 22.81
CA ALA A 123 9.68 0.60 23.54
C ALA A 123 11.00 1.15 22.98
N LYS A 124 11.97 0.28 22.66
CA LYS A 124 13.24 0.70 22.04
C LYS A 124 13.03 1.28 20.64
N SER A 125 12.12 0.71 19.86
CA SER A 125 11.74 1.24 18.55
C SER A 125 11.11 2.63 18.69
N THR A 126 10.17 2.81 19.63
CA THR A 126 9.54 4.10 19.92
C THR A 126 10.58 5.14 20.33
N ALA A 127 11.48 4.81 21.26
CA ALA A 127 12.54 5.72 21.70
C ALA A 127 13.50 6.10 20.56
N ARG A 128 13.82 5.17 19.65
CA ARG A 128 14.64 5.46 18.45
C ARG A 128 13.91 6.39 17.49
N LEU A 129 12.61 6.21 17.31
CA LEU A 129 11.77 7.08 16.48
C LEU A 129 11.66 8.48 17.07
N GLU A 130 11.50 8.59 18.39
CA GLU A 130 11.49 9.88 19.10
C GLU A 130 12.83 10.61 18.99
N ALA A 131 13.95 9.89 19.12
CA ALA A 131 15.28 10.47 18.93
C ALA A 131 15.48 11.00 17.50
N ALA A 132 15.11 10.22 16.48
CA ALA A 132 15.19 10.66 15.09
C ALA A 132 14.32 11.89 14.78
N ARG A 133 13.12 11.97 15.40
CA ARG A 133 12.24 13.15 15.30
C ARG A 133 12.82 14.39 16.00
N ALA A 134 13.56 14.23 17.09
CA ALA A 134 14.20 15.33 17.80
C ALA A 134 15.38 15.91 16.99
N GLU A 135 16.17 15.04 16.36
CA GLU A 135 17.30 15.42 15.51
C GLU A 135 16.84 16.18 14.25
N THR A 136 15.80 15.68 13.58
CA THR A 136 15.20 16.36 12.40
C THR A 136 14.64 17.75 12.76
N ARG A 137 14.13 17.93 13.98
CA ARG A 137 13.60 19.23 14.44
C ARG A 137 14.71 20.25 14.68
N ALA A 138 15.88 19.81 15.15
CA ALA A 138 17.03 20.66 15.37
C ALA A 138 17.63 21.17 14.04
N ASP A 139 17.75 20.29 13.04
CA ASP A 139 18.23 20.66 11.70
C ASP A 139 17.30 21.66 10.98
N ALA A 140 15.99 21.54 11.18
CA ALA A 140 15.02 22.47 10.59
C ALA A 140 15.08 23.88 11.21
N THR A 141 15.47 24.01 12.49
CA THR A 141 15.61 25.31 13.15
C THR A 141 16.88 26.06 12.76
N ASP A 142 17.94 25.35 12.36
CA ASP A 142 19.21 25.96 11.93
C ASP A 142 19.19 26.39 10.44
N GLY A 143 18.19 25.94 9.66
CA GLY A 143 18.05 26.24 8.23
C GLY A 143 17.28 27.51 7.86
N VAL A 144 16.61 28.19 8.81
CA VAL A 144 15.83 29.40 8.52
C VAL A 144 16.62 30.66 8.87
N SER A 145 17.58 31.01 8.00
CA SER A 145 18.07 32.39 7.90
C SER A 145 17.13 33.17 6.99
N ALA A 146 16.48 34.19 7.55
CA ALA A 146 15.49 35.02 6.89
C ALA A 146 16.02 35.69 5.61
N SER A 147 15.32 35.52 4.49
CA SER A 147 15.46 36.38 3.32
C SER A 147 14.32 37.42 3.30
N PRO A 148 14.61 38.68 2.92
CA PRO A 148 13.67 39.78 3.00
C PRO A 148 12.60 39.70 1.90
N THR A 149 11.41 40.18 2.22
CA THR A 149 10.23 40.26 1.35
C THR A 149 10.42 41.31 0.26
N ASP A 150 10.29 40.93 -1.00
CA ASP A 150 10.14 41.86 -2.13
C ASP A 150 8.65 42.20 -2.36
N ASP A 151 8.38 43.50 -2.42
CA ASP A 151 7.13 44.14 -2.78
C ASP A 151 6.67 43.78 -4.21
N VAL A 152 5.40 43.42 -4.36
CA VAL A 152 4.71 43.27 -5.65
C VAL A 152 3.71 44.43 -5.80
N PRO A 153 3.81 45.29 -6.84
CA PRO A 153 2.76 46.26 -7.13
C PRO A 153 1.63 45.64 -7.97
N PRO A 154 0.39 46.16 -7.90
CA PRO A 154 -0.77 45.51 -8.49
C PRO A 154 -0.96 45.82 -9.98
N ASP A 155 -1.56 44.84 -10.66
CA ASP A 155 -1.96 44.84 -12.06
C ASP A 155 -2.98 45.92 -12.40
N THR A 156 -2.88 46.46 -13.62
CA THR A 156 -3.90 47.28 -14.27
C THR A 156 -4.64 46.47 -15.33
N GLU A 157 -5.97 46.55 -15.26
CA GLU A 157 -6.93 45.94 -16.15
C GLU A 157 -6.76 46.36 -17.62
N GLY A 158 -6.95 45.42 -18.54
CA GLY A 158 -6.92 45.63 -19.99
C GLY A 158 -7.96 44.78 -20.71
N SER A 159 -9.02 45.45 -21.14
CA SER A 159 -10.27 44.96 -21.73
C SER A 159 -10.18 44.15 -23.03
N ALA A 160 -11.16 43.24 -23.14
CA ALA A 160 -11.80 42.58 -24.29
C ALA A 160 -11.51 43.05 -25.74
N ALA A 161 -11.45 42.06 -26.64
CA ALA A 161 -12.03 42.16 -27.98
C ALA A 161 -12.48 40.78 -28.50
N ALA A 162 -13.73 40.73 -28.95
CA ALA A 162 -14.41 39.60 -29.55
C ALA A 162 -13.99 39.38 -31.03
N GLY A 163 -14.01 38.13 -31.49
CA GLY A 163 -13.87 37.76 -32.89
C GLY A 163 -14.74 36.53 -33.20
N THR A 164 -15.86 36.76 -33.87
CA THR A 164 -16.81 35.76 -34.36
C THR A 164 -16.34 35.16 -35.69
N ALA A 165 -16.48 33.83 -35.86
CA ALA A 165 -16.55 33.20 -37.19
C ALA A 165 -17.37 31.89 -37.15
N ARG A 166 -18.26 31.77 -38.13
CA ARG A 166 -19.34 30.79 -38.33
C ARG A 166 -18.85 29.57 -39.16
N PRO A 167 -19.54 28.40 -39.14
CA PRO A 167 -18.97 27.13 -39.62
C PRO A 167 -19.25 26.84 -41.10
N GLY A 168 -18.33 26.11 -41.74
CA GLY A 168 -18.46 25.54 -43.09
C GLY A 168 -18.80 24.05 -43.07
N ARG A 169 -19.82 23.68 -43.84
CA ARG A 169 -20.31 22.31 -44.10
C ARG A 169 -19.58 21.67 -45.30
N GLY A 170 -19.60 20.33 -45.33
CA GLY A 170 -19.53 19.49 -46.55
C GLY A 170 -18.19 18.73 -46.67
N GLY A 171 -18.12 17.44 -47.00
CA GLY A 171 -19.11 16.48 -47.44
C GLY A 171 -18.43 15.13 -47.67
N SER A 172 -19.24 14.08 -47.70
CA SER A 172 -18.91 12.67 -47.88
C SER A 172 -18.17 12.33 -49.19
N GLY A 173 -17.33 11.30 -49.15
CA GLY A 173 -16.85 10.60 -50.35
C GLY A 173 -16.37 9.19 -50.01
N ALA A 174 -17.26 8.21 -50.13
CA ALA A 174 -16.93 6.79 -50.15
C ALA A 174 -16.23 6.42 -51.47
N ARG A 175 -15.16 5.61 -51.42
CA ARG A 175 -14.77 4.72 -52.53
C ARG A 175 -14.21 3.40 -52.02
N GLU A 176 -14.87 2.38 -52.52
CA GLU A 176 -14.62 0.94 -52.45
C GLU A 176 -13.78 0.51 -53.66
N ALA A 177 -12.86 -0.44 -53.46
CA ALA A 177 -12.19 -1.34 -54.41
C ALA A 177 -10.79 -1.69 -53.86
N ALA A 178 -10.22 -2.88 -53.94
CA ALA A 178 -10.65 -4.19 -54.40
C ALA A 178 -9.60 -5.20 -53.86
N ARG A 179 -10.03 -6.44 -53.62
CA ARG A 179 -9.15 -7.61 -53.38
C ARG A 179 -8.50 -8.06 -54.70
N PRO A 180 -7.37 -8.79 -54.62
CA PRO A 180 -7.40 -10.23 -54.88
C PRO A 180 -6.63 -10.99 -53.76
N GLY A 181 -6.88 -12.25 -53.35
CA GLY A 181 -7.04 -13.51 -54.09
C GLY A 181 -5.70 -13.90 -54.73
N ALA A 182 -5.00 -15.00 -54.47
CA ALA A 182 -5.15 -16.23 -53.69
C ALA A 182 -3.77 -16.93 -53.64
N GLU A 183 -3.72 -18.14 -53.06
CA GLU A 183 -2.71 -19.21 -53.23
C GLU A 183 -1.52 -19.28 -52.23
N GLY A 184 -1.53 -20.31 -51.38
CA GLY A 184 -0.32 -21.03 -50.95
C GLY A 184 -0.16 -22.32 -51.79
N PRO A 185 0.53 -23.38 -51.32
CA PRO A 185 1.62 -23.50 -50.35
C PRO A 185 2.89 -24.10 -50.99
N GLY A 186 4.05 -24.07 -50.31
CA GLY A 186 5.26 -24.69 -50.85
C GLY A 186 6.36 -24.92 -49.82
N THR A 187 6.61 -26.19 -49.54
CA THR A 187 7.63 -26.75 -48.66
C THR A 187 9.02 -26.84 -49.32
N SER A 188 10.05 -27.11 -48.50
CA SER A 188 11.45 -27.46 -48.81
C SER A 188 12.40 -26.26 -48.81
N GLY A 189 13.54 -26.22 -48.14
CA GLY A 189 14.38 -27.27 -47.56
C GLY A 189 15.81 -27.05 -48.06
N VAL A 190 16.72 -26.57 -47.21
CA VAL A 190 18.19 -26.51 -47.46
C VAL A 190 18.86 -26.53 -46.07
N ALA A 191 19.42 -27.65 -45.63
CA ALA A 191 20.77 -28.18 -45.87
C ALA A 191 21.80 -27.70 -44.82
N ARG A 192 22.54 -28.70 -44.34
CA ARG A 192 23.61 -28.66 -43.34
C ARG A 192 24.93 -28.17 -43.96
N SER A 193 25.66 -27.38 -43.18
CA SER A 193 27.13 -27.34 -43.02
C SER A 193 27.38 -26.20 -42.03
N GLY A 194 28.12 -26.30 -40.94
CA GLY A 194 29.40 -26.97 -40.70
C GLY A 194 30.26 -25.96 -39.94
N MET A 195 31.20 -26.44 -39.12
CA MET A 195 32.23 -25.67 -38.38
C MET A 195 31.75 -24.91 -37.13
N GLU A 196 32.48 -24.82 -36.02
CA GLU A 196 33.72 -25.43 -35.51
C GLU A 196 33.78 -24.99 -34.03
N GLU A 197 34.25 -25.86 -33.13
CA GLU A 197 34.56 -25.47 -31.75
C GLU A 197 35.96 -24.86 -31.65
N PRO A 198 36.17 -23.98 -30.65
CA PRO A 198 37.40 -23.98 -29.88
C PRO A 198 37.05 -24.15 -28.38
N GLY A 199 37.63 -25.10 -27.65
CA GLY A 199 39.08 -25.28 -27.46
C GLY A 199 39.56 -24.41 -26.30
N THR A 200 39.22 -24.81 -25.06
CA THR A 200 39.66 -24.14 -23.82
C THR A 200 41.10 -24.54 -23.47
N GLY A 201 42.02 -23.59 -23.64
CA GLY A 201 43.41 -23.69 -23.21
C GLY A 201 43.61 -23.18 -21.78
N GLU A 202 44.20 -24.05 -20.97
CA GLU A 202 44.71 -23.89 -19.61
C GLU A 202 45.84 -22.85 -19.52
N VAL A 203 45.83 -22.00 -18.48
CA VAL A 203 46.98 -21.15 -18.12
C VAL A 203 47.26 -21.22 -16.63
N VAL A 204 48.54 -21.47 -16.38
CA VAL A 204 49.27 -21.83 -15.17
C VAL A 204 49.51 -20.62 -14.23
N ARG A 205 49.56 -20.89 -12.92
CA ARG A 205 50.07 -19.99 -11.87
C ARG A 205 51.59 -20.17 -11.67
N PRO A 206 52.28 -19.11 -11.25
CA PRO A 206 53.10 -19.15 -10.02
C PRO A 206 52.86 -17.88 -9.18
N GLY A 207 53.18 -17.72 -7.89
CA GLY A 207 54.23 -18.29 -7.05
C GLY A 207 54.93 -17.11 -6.34
N THR A 208 54.87 -17.10 -5.02
CA THR A 208 55.28 -16.10 -4.00
C THR A 208 56.72 -15.57 -4.03
N GLU A 209 56.93 -14.33 -3.54
CA GLU A 209 58.04 -13.90 -2.64
C GLU A 209 57.81 -12.44 -2.13
N GLY A 210 58.16 -12.13 -0.87
CA GLY A 210 58.23 -10.76 -0.28
C GLY A 210 59.66 -10.49 0.23
N PRO A 211 59.95 -9.57 1.19
CA PRO A 211 59.30 -8.34 1.65
C PRO A 211 60.24 -7.09 1.55
N GLY A 212 59.74 -5.87 1.82
CA GLY A 212 60.58 -4.66 1.88
C GLY A 212 59.94 -3.47 2.62
N SER A 213 60.68 -2.97 3.62
CA SER A 213 60.55 -1.74 4.44
C SER A 213 59.91 -0.53 3.73
N GLY A 214 59.08 0.31 4.36
CA GLY A 214 59.34 1.06 5.59
C GLY A 214 59.66 2.52 5.22
N GLY A 215 58.65 3.41 5.30
CA GLY A 215 58.80 4.85 5.04
C GLY A 215 57.55 5.61 5.45
N ALA A 216 57.61 6.27 6.61
CA ALA A 216 56.57 7.11 7.17
C ALA A 216 56.91 8.59 6.98
N ALA A 217 55.92 9.40 6.59
CA ALA A 217 55.62 10.79 7.01
C ALA A 217 54.77 11.52 5.93
N PRO A 218 54.09 12.64 6.25
CA PRO A 218 53.18 12.88 7.36
C PRO A 218 51.79 13.35 6.87
N GLY A 219 50.86 13.49 7.82
CA GLY A 219 49.44 13.75 7.60
C GLY A 219 49.10 15.04 6.86
N GLY A 220 48.22 14.90 5.88
CA GLY A 220 47.33 15.96 5.43
C GLY A 220 45.92 15.60 5.88
N GLU A 221 45.40 16.36 6.84
CA GLU A 221 44.01 16.33 7.28
C GLU A 221 43.09 16.53 6.07
N ARG A 222 42.53 15.44 5.54
CA ARG A 222 41.47 15.49 4.54
C ARG A 222 40.16 15.62 5.27
N ALA A 223 39.57 16.82 5.19
CA ALA A 223 38.19 17.09 5.49
C ALA A 223 37.27 16.01 4.87
N GLY A 224 36.68 15.18 5.73
CA GLY A 224 35.88 14.00 5.37
C GLY A 224 34.47 14.28 4.86
N GLY A 225 34.20 15.45 4.26
CA GLY A 225 32.86 15.84 3.78
C GLY A 225 32.67 15.77 2.24
N GLY A 226 33.75 15.78 1.45
CA GLY A 226 33.65 15.95 -0.02
C GLY A 226 33.37 14.69 -0.85
N GLY A 227 33.38 13.50 -0.22
CA GLY A 227 33.20 12.22 -0.93
C GLY A 227 31.75 11.93 -1.31
N ALA A 228 30.81 12.19 -0.39
CA ALA A 228 29.39 11.92 -0.58
C ALA A 228 28.78 12.86 -1.64
N GLY A 229 29.01 14.16 -1.54
CA GLY A 229 28.49 15.14 -2.53
C GLY A 229 29.06 14.95 -3.94
N ARG A 230 30.31 14.48 -4.06
CA ARG A 230 30.90 14.13 -5.37
C ARG A 230 30.25 12.87 -5.95
N ALA A 231 30.04 11.83 -5.15
CA ALA A 231 29.38 10.60 -5.59
C ALA A 231 27.92 10.85 -6.03
N GLU A 232 27.19 11.67 -5.29
CA GLU A 232 25.84 12.09 -5.62
C GLU A 232 25.79 12.92 -6.91
N SER A 233 26.69 13.88 -7.07
CA SER A 233 26.82 14.67 -8.31
C SER A 233 27.13 13.79 -9.53
N VAL A 234 28.00 12.78 -9.37
CA VAL A 234 28.31 11.81 -10.43
C VAL A 234 27.08 10.98 -10.80
N ARG A 235 26.30 10.52 -9.82
CA ARG A 235 25.04 9.80 -10.06
C ARG A 235 24.05 10.66 -10.84
N HIS A 236 23.84 11.91 -10.44
CA HIS A 236 22.98 12.84 -11.17
C HIS A 236 23.42 13.03 -12.63
N GLY A 237 24.73 13.13 -12.88
CA GLY A 237 25.28 13.22 -14.24
C GLY A 237 24.97 11.99 -15.10
N ARG A 238 25.14 10.78 -14.55
CA ARG A 238 24.82 9.52 -15.25
C ARG A 238 23.34 9.39 -15.58
N VAL A 239 22.48 9.70 -14.62
CA VAL A 239 21.02 9.66 -14.82
C VAL A 239 20.60 10.67 -15.88
N ALA A 240 21.11 11.90 -15.82
CA ALA A 240 20.80 12.93 -16.82
C ALA A 240 21.22 12.52 -18.24
N ALA A 241 22.40 11.91 -18.40
CA ALA A 241 22.86 11.42 -19.70
C ALA A 241 21.96 10.29 -20.24
N GLY A 242 21.64 9.29 -19.40
CA GLY A 242 20.77 8.18 -19.78
C GLY A 242 19.35 8.62 -20.14
N LEU A 243 18.78 9.58 -19.40
CA LEU A 243 17.47 10.13 -19.73
C LEU A 243 17.50 10.98 -21.02
N GLY A 244 18.58 11.70 -21.29
CA GLY A 244 18.74 12.43 -22.56
C GLY A 244 18.92 11.54 -23.79
N GLU A 245 19.45 10.32 -23.63
CA GLU A 245 19.40 9.27 -24.66
C GLU A 245 18.00 8.72 -24.86
N LEU A 246 17.28 8.47 -23.75
CA LEU A 246 15.91 7.97 -23.76
C LEU A 246 14.95 8.95 -24.45
N GLU A 247 15.04 10.26 -24.18
CA GLU A 247 14.22 11.29 -24.83
C GLU A 247 14.41 11.28 -26.36
N ARG A 248 15.66 11.21 -26.84
CA ARG A 248 15.95 11.13 -28.28
C ARG A 248 15.36 9.87 -28.89
N TRP A 249 15.52 8.74 -28.20
CA TRP A 249 14.93 7.48 -28.63
C TRP A 249 13.40 7.57 -28.71
N LEU A 250 12.71 8.08 -27.68
CA LEU A 250 11.26 8.27 -27.67
C LEU A 250 10.77 9.18 -28.81
N ALA A 251 11.48 10.29 -29.06
CA ALA A 251 11.15 11.21 -30.14
C ALA A 251 11.28 10.54 -31.52
N ASP A 252 12.31 9.71 -31.73
CA ASP A 252 12.49 8.95 -32.96
C ASP A 252 11.40 7.89 -33.14
N GLN A 253 10.98 7.22 -32.05
CA GLN A 253 9.87 6.27 -32.06
C GLN A 253 8.55 6.91 -32.51
N VAL A 254 8.21 8.06 -31.94
CA VAL A 254 6.99 8.78 -32.31
C VAL A 254 7.06 9.27 -33.76
N ARG A 255 8.23 9.75 -34.21
CA ARG A 255 8.43 10.23 -35.59
C ARG A 255 8.29 9.13 -36.63
N GLN A 256 8.81 7.94 -36.36
CA GLN A 256 8.73 6.77 -37.26
C GLN A 256 7.34 6.12 -37.25
N GLY A 257 6.54 6.39 -36.21
CA GLY A 257 5.21 5.85 -36.02
C GLY A 257 5.23 4.52 -35.27
N LEU A 258 4.19 4.29 -34.46
CA LEU A 258 4.13 3.14 -33.55
C LEU A 258 3.88 1.80 -34.24
N ALA A 259 3.58 1.77 -35.54
CA ALA A 259 3.30 0.53 -36.27
C ALA A 259 4.47 -0.46 -36.24
N GLY A 260 5.72 0.04 -36.22
CA GLY A 260 6.94 -0.76 -36.08
C GLY A 260 7.27 -1.19 -34.64
N ALA A 261 6.41 -0.90 -33.66
CA ALA A 261 6.72 -1.10 -32.24
C ALA A 261 7.10 -2.54 -31.84
N ALA A 262 6.72 -3.55 -32.63
CA ALA A 262 6.92 -4.97 -32.32
C ALA A 262 8.39 -5.43 -32.31
N GLU A 263 9.32 -4.64 -32.85
CA GLU A 263 10.74 -5.03 -33.01
C GLU A 263 11.68 -4.38 -31.97
N HIS A 264 11.15 -3.67 -30.97
CA HIS A 264 11.99 -2.91 -30.04
C HIS A 264 12.54 -3.74 -28.89
N ASP A 265 13.86 -3.66 -28.71
CA ASP A 265 14.57 -4.20 -27.57
C ASP A 265 14.41 -3.29 -26.33
N TRP A 266 13.20 -3.25 -25.76
CA TRP A 266 12.92 -2.52 -24.50
C TRP A 266 13.73 -3.08 -23.34
N GLU A 267 14.08 -4.36 -23.35
CA GLU A 267 14.89 -5.00 -22.31
C GLU A 267 16.34 -4.49 -22.35
N GLY A 268 16.94 -4.39 -23.54
CA GLY A 268 18.23 -3.74 -23.73
C GLY A 268 18.21 -2.26 -23.36
N LEU A 269 17.12 -1.54 -23.66
CA LEU A 269 16.95 -0.15 -23.22
C LEU A 269 16.87 -0.03 -21.69
N ALA A 270 16.12 -0.91 -21.02
CA ALA A 270 16.04 -0.96 -19.56
C ALA A 270 17.42 -1.24 -18.93
N LYS A 271 18.21 -2.17 -19.49
CA LYS A 271 19.58 -2.44 -19.03
C LYS A 271 20.48 -1.20 -19.11
N ARG A 272 20.44 -0.47 -20.23
CA ARG A 272 21.18 0.80 -20.37
C ARG A 272 20.75 1.85 -19.33
N LEU A 273 19.47 1.91 -18.99
CA LEU A 273 18.97 2.80 -17.92
C LEU A 273 19.45 2.37 -16.53
N ILE A 274 19.58 1.06 -16.26
CA ILE A 274 20.22 0.55 -15.04
C ILE A 274 21.69 0.97 -14.97
N ASP A 275 22.43 0.83 -16.07
CA ASP A 275 23.83 1.26 -16.17
C ASP A 275 23.98 2.78 -15.99
N ALA A 276 22.99 3.55 -16.47
CA ALA A 276 22.86 4.99 -16.23
C ALA A 276 22.39 5.36 -14.82
N GLN A 277 22.16 4.39 -13.94
CA GLN A 277 21.69 4.57 -12.55
C GLN A 277 20.27 5.14 -12.40
N ALA A 278 19.39 4.88 -13.38
CA ALA A 278 17.98 5.27 -13.42
C ALA A 278 17.01 4.05 -13.30
N PRO A 279 17.08 3.26 -12.21
CA PRO A 279 16.33 2.01 -12.10
C PRO A 279 14.82 2.18 -12.05
N GLY A 280 14.32 3.33 -11.59
CA GLY A 280 12.89 3.62 -11.60
C GLY A 280 12.34 3.68 -13.02
N VAL A 281 13.04 4.36 -13.92
CA VAL A 281 12.66 4.48 -15.34
C VAL A 281 12.87 3.16 -16.08
N ALA A 282 13.95 2.43 -15.79
CA ALA A 282 14.16 1.09 -16.32
C ALA A 282 12.97 0.16 -16.02
N GLY A 283 12.46 0.20 -14.78
CA GLY A 283 11.29 -0.57 -14.37
C GLY A 283 10.00 -0.19 -15.12
N VAL A 284 9.84 1.07 -15.53
CA VAL A 284 8.72 1.51 -16.39
C VAL A 284 8.90 0.96 -17.80
N VAL A 285 10.10 1.13 -18.39
CA VAL A 285 10.42 0.67 -19.74
C VAL A 285 10.23 -0.85 -19.90
N SER A 286 10.65 -1.65 -18.92
CA SER A 286 10.44 -3.11 -18.95
C SER A 286 8.96 -3.53 -18.98
N ARG A 287 8.02 -2.65 -18.58
CA ARG A 287 6.57 -2.95 -18.63
C ARG A 287 5.94 -2.66 -19.99
N LEU A 288 6.61 -1.94 -20.89
CA LEU A 288 6.05 -1.57 -22.20
C LEU A 288 5.70 -2.78 -23.07
N ALA A 289 6.46 -3.88 -22.94
CA ALA A 289 6.15 -5.15 -23.59
C ALA A 289 4.76 -5.69 -23.22
N ARG A 290 4.33 -5.49 -21.97
CA ARG A 290 2.99 -5.87 -21.51
C ARG A 290 1.91 -4.95 -22.08
N VAL A 291 2.16 -3.65 -22.12
CA VAL A 291 1.23 -2.66 -22.71
C VAL A 291 0.95 -2.98 -24.18
N ARG A 292 1.99 -3.42 -24.91
CA ARG A 292 1.89 -3.83 -26.31
C ARG A 292 0.97 -5.03 -26.54
N ALA A 293 0.83 -5.91 -25.54
CA ALA A 293 0.01 -7.12 -25.61
C ALA A 293 -1.48 -6.87 -25.33
N GLU A 294 -1.87 -5.66 -24.93
CA GLU A 294 -3.24 -5.33 -24.55
C GLU A 294 -4.07 -4.76 -25.74
N GLU A 295 -5.41 -4.81 -25.66
CA GLU A 295 -6.33 -4.31 -26.71
C GLU A 295 -6.26 -2.77 -26.87
N GLY A 296 -6.02 -2.21 -28.05
CA GLY A 296 -5.87 -0.74 -28.17
C GLY A 296 -4.51 -0.23 -27.70
N TRP A 297 -3.49 -1.09 -27.74
CA TRP A 297 -2.11 -0.77 -27.36
C TRP A 297 -1.48 0.48 -28.01
N PRO A 298 -1.81 0.95 -29.24
CA PRO A 298 -1.10 2.09 -29.81
C PRO A 298 -1.28 3.37 -28.98
N GLY A 299 -2.52 3.64 -28.55
CA GLY A 299 -2.84 4.78 -27.70
C GLY A 299 -2.16 4.66 -26.33
N ARG A 300 -2.28 3.49 -25.69
CA ARG A 300 -1.63 3.26 -24.39
C ARG A 300 -0.11 3.34 -24.44
N LEU A 301 0.51 2.81 -25.49
CA LEU A 301 1.97 2.89 -25.64
C LEU A 301 2.41 4.35 -25.82
N LEU A 302 1.63 5.16 -26.55
CA LEU A 302 1.90 6.59 -26.70
C LEU A 302 1.76 7.34 -25.36
N GLU A 303 0.74 7.03 -24.57
CA GLU A 303 0.56 7.59 -23.22
C GLU A 303 1.76 7.27 -22.31
N GLU A 304 2.21 6.01 -22.30
CA GLU A 304 3.39 5.60 -21.52
C GLU A 304 4.66 6.31 -22.01
N TYR A 305 4.86 6.42 -23.32
CA TYR A 305 5.98 7.19 -23.90
C TYR A 305 5.93 8.66 -23.47
N ALA A 306 4.76 9.29 -23.49
CA ALA A 306 4.59 10.67 -23.08
C ALA A 306 4.89 10.87 -21.59
N LEU A 307 4.46 9.94 -20.72
CA LEU A 307 4.77 10.00 -19.29
C LEU A 307 6.26 9.78 -19.00
N ILE A 308 6.93 8.89 -19.74
CA ILE A 308 8.39 8.68 -19.62
C ILE A 308 9.15 9.93 -20.10
N ASP A 309 8.76 10.52 -21.23
CA ASP A 309 9.35 11.75 -21.75
C ASP A 309 9.17 12.91 -20.77
N LEU A 310 7.95 13.09 -20.24
CA LEU A 310 7.66 14.09 -19.21
C LEU A 310 8.57 13.92 -17.99
N LEU A 311 8.83 12.68 -17.56
CA LEU A 311 9.71 12.41 -16.41
C LEU A 311 11.17 12.79 -16.72
N ALA A 312 11.65 12.49 -17.92
CA ALA A 312 12.99 12.88 -18.35
C ALA A 312 13.15 14.41 -18.45
N VAL A 313 12.16 15.09 -19.04
CA VAL A 313 12.10 16.56 -19.10
C VAL A 313 12.09 17.17 -17.70
N ALA A 314 11.26 16.63 -16.79
CA ALA A 314 11.16 17.08 -15.41
C ALA A 314 12.48 16.87 -14.65
N TYR A 315 13.16 15.74 -14.84
CA TYR A 315 14.46 15.47 -14.23
C TYR A 315 15.55 16.46 -14.67
N ARG A 316 15.59 16.77 -15.97
CA ARG A 316 16.51 17.78 -16.53
C ARG A 316 16.24 19.16 -15.92
N ARG A 317 14.97 19.50 -15.70
CA ARG A 317 14.54 20.80 -15.14
C ARG A 317 14.34 20.80 -13.62
N ARG A 318 14.75 19.74 -12.92
CA ARG A 318 14.41 19.52 -11.50
C ARG A 318 14.75 20.68 -10.56
N ALA A 319 15.82 21.41 -10.86
CA ALA A 319 16.26 22.55 -10.04
C ALA A 319 15.27 23.74 -10.06
N ALA A 320 14.38 23.78 -11.06
CA ALA A 320 13.34 24.81 -11.18
C ALA A 320 11.94 24.30 -10.79
N LEU A 321 11.81 23.04 -10.36
CA LEU A 321 10.53 22.48 -9.94
C LEU A 321 10.24 22.86 -8.48
N PRO A 322 8.96 22.97 -8.08
CA PRO A 322 8.58 23.02 -6.66
C PRO A 322 9.18 21.83 -5.91
N GLY A 323 9.66 22.05 -4.68
CA GLY A 323 10.36 21.03 -3.89
C GLY A 323 9.65 19.67 -3.85
N PRO A 324 8.34 19.60 -3.52
CA PRO A 324 7.59 18.33 -3.52
C PRO A 324 7.58 17.62 -4.88
N LEU A 325 7.51 18.35 -5.99
CA LEU A 325 7.53 17.78 -7.34
C LEU A 325 8.93 17.30 -7.73
N ALA A 326 9.97 18.03 -7.32
CA ALA A 326 11.36 17.58 -7.48
C ALA A 326 11.60 16.24 -6.76
N GLU A 327 11.08 16.08 -5.53
CA GLU A 327 11.13 14.80 -4.79
C GLU A 327 10.40 13.68 -5.52
N THR A 328 9.19 13.93 -6.05
CA THR A 328 8.46 12.95 -6.89
C THR A 328 9.33 12.48 -8.07
N VAL A 329 9.99 13.41 -8.76
CA VAL A 329 10.86 13.10 -9.91
C VAL A 329 12.09 12.29 -9.49
N LEU A 330 12.72 12.62 -8.37
CA LEU A 330 13.86 11.86 -7.84
C LEU A 330 13.45 10.43 -7.48
N ILE A 331 12.36 10.25 -6.76
CA ILE A 331 11.85 8.92 -6.38
C ILE A 331 11.51 8.09 -7.63
N ARG A 332 10.80 8.67 -8.60
CA ARG A 332 10.39 7.97 -9.84
C ARG A 332 11.57 7.62 -10.75
N THR A 333 12.66 8.39 -10.70
CA THR A 333 13.89 8.06 -11.44
C THR A 333 14.75 7.01 -10.72
N GLY A 334 14.49 6.77 -9.43
CA GLY A 334 15.10 5.69 -8.66
C GLY A 334 16.04 6.15 -7.53
N PHE A 335 15.96 7.40 -7.10
CA PHE A 335 16.60 7.86 -5.88
C PHE A 335 15.80 7.32 -4.69
N PRO A 336 16.41 6.50 -3.81
CA PRO A 336 15.70 5.87 -2.73
C PRO A 336 15.39 6.87 -1.62
N VAL A 337 14.21 6.75 -1.01
CA VAL A 337 13.89 7.34 0.29
C VAL A 337 13.81 6.20 1.29
N THR A 338 14.57 6.29 2.37
CA THR A 338 14.66 5.20 3.34
C THR A 338 13.42 5.14 4.23
N ARG A 339 13.17 3.97 4.84
CA ARG A 339 12.05 3.81 5.77
C ARG A 339 12.23 4.73 6.98
N GLU A 340 13.48 4.86 7.43
CA GLU A 340 13.90 5.69 8.55
C GLU A 340 13.59 7.17 8.31
N GLU A 341 13.96 7.71 7.14
CA GLU A 341 13.63 9.09 6.73
C GLU A 341 12.12 9.34 6.77
N VAL A 342 11.33 8.43 6.19
CA VAL A 342 9.87 8.57 6.17
C VAL A 342 9.29 8.53 7.59
N LEU A 343 9.80 7.69 8.48
CA LEU A 343 9.32 7.59 9.85
C LEU A 343 9.73 8.78 10.74
N ALA A 344 10.80 9.48 10.37
CA ALA A 344 11.23 10.73 11.00
C ALA A 344 10.41 11.95 10.55
N GLY A 345 9.72 11.84 9.41
CA GLY A 345 8.89 12.91 8.83
C GLY A 345 7.61 13.25 9.62
N PRO A 346 6.84 14.24 9.14
CA PRO A 346 5.61 14.70 9.78
C PRO A 346 4.56 13.59 9.93
N VAL A 347 3.93 13.57 11.10
CA VAL A 347 2.92 12.57 11.45
C VAL A 347 1.52 13.10 11.20
N VAL A 348 0.69 12.26 10.59
CA VAL A 348 -0.76 12.46 10.47
C VAL A 348 -1.48 11.46 11.35
N ARG A 349 -2.01 11.93 12.48
CA ARG A 349 -2.87 11.17 13.40
C ARG A 349 -4.29 11.17 12.87
N ASP A 350 -4.87 10.00 12.60
CA ASP A 350 -6.27 9.89 12.23
C ASP A 350 -6.86 8.50 12.58
N HIS A 351 -8.18 8.39 12.44
CA HIS A 351 -8.88 7.12 12.29
C HIS A 351 -8.91 6.77 10.81
N TRP A 352 -8.19 5.72 10.43
CA TRP A 352 -8.00 5.32 9.05
C TRP A 352 -8.91 4.15 8.71
N ASP A 353 -9.88 4.38 7.83
CA ASP A 353 -10.69 3.31 7.25
C ASP A 353 -9.87 2.52 6.24
N VAL A 354 -9.76 1.21 6.44
CA VAL A 354 -9.08 0.30 5.51
C VAL A 354 -10.04 -0.04 4.38
N LEU A 355 -9.92 0.72 3.29
CA LEU A 355 -10.86 0.72 2.17
C LEU A 355 -10.79 -0.53 1.30
N GLY A 356 -9.61 -1.13 1.18
CA GLY A 356 -9.39 -2.24 0.26
C GLY A 356 -7.95 -2.70 0.24
N ARG A 357 -7.73 -3.88 -0.35
CA ARG A 357 -6.40 -4.40 -0.60
C ARG A 357 -6.32 -5.05 -1.98
N ARG A 358 -5.13 -5.09 -2.54
CA ARG A 358 -4.85 -5.79 -3.80
C ARG A 358 -3.44 -6.35 -3.80
N ASP A 359 -3.32 -7.60 -4.22
CA ASP A 359 -2.04 -8.27 -4.35
C ASP A 359 -1.64 -8.34 -5.82
N GLU A 360 -0.39 -8.01 -6.11
CA GLU A 360 0.21 -8.06 -7.43
C GLU A 360 1.47 -8.93 -7.40
N GLN A 361 1.66 -9.74 -8.42
CA GLN A 361 2.89 -10.50 -8.61
C GLN A 361 3.88 -9.69 -9.45
N GLN A 362 5.09 -9.53 -8.93
CA GLN A 362 6.22 -8.88 -9.59
C GLN A 362 7.43 -9.81 -9.51
N ASP A 363 7.66 -10.56 -10.59
CA ASP A 363 8.72 -11.58 -10.68
C ASP A 363 8.65 -12.62 -9.55
N ARG A 364 9.59 -12.56 -8.60
CA ARG A 364 9.71 -13.44 -7.42
C ARG A 364 9.15 -12.81 -6.13
N LEU A 365 8.47 -11.68 -6.24
CA LEU A 365 7.95 -10.90 -5.13
C LEU A 365 6.44 -10.70 -5.30
N THR A 366 5.67 -10.89 -4.23
CA THR A 366 4.29 -10.43 -4.18
C THR A 366 4.26 -9.07 -3.48
N ALA A 367 3.63 -8.08 -4.10
CA ALA A 367 3.38 -6.78 -3.52
C ALA A 367 1.91 -6.68 -3.12
N ARG A 368 1.63 -6.25 -1.88
CA ARG A 368 0.30 -5.91 -1.40
C ARG A 368 0.15 -4.41 -1.30
N ARG A 369 -0.91 -3.91 -1.92
CA ARG A 369 -1.40 -2.54 -1.80
C ARG A 369 -2.58 -2.55 -0.83
N VAL A 370 -2.57 -1.67 0.16
CA VAL A 370 -3.72 -1.44 1.04
C VAL A 370 -4.03 0.04 1.02
N TRP A 371 -5.26 0.39 0.65
CA TRP A 371 -5.72 1.76 0.63
C TRP A 371 -6.46 2.09 1.92
N LEU A 372 -6.20 3.30 2.42
CA LEU A 372 -6.87 3.83 3.58
C LEU A 372 -7.35 5.26 3.33
N ARG A 373 -8.32 5.70 4.12
CA ARG A 373 -8.74 7.10 4.16
C ARG A 373 -8.94 7.55 5.60
N GLY A 374 -8.37 8.69 5.96
CA GLY A 374 -8.53 9.30 7.27
C GLY A 374 -9.94 9.91 7.41
N ARG A 375 -10.67 9.56 8.47
CA ARG A 375 -12.04 10.05 8.69
C ARG A 375 -12.10 11.54 8.99
N ARG A 376 -11.14 12.04 9.77
CA ARG A 376 -11.13 13.45 10.20
C ARG A 376 -10.43 14.34 9.19
N THR A 377 -9.34 13.86 8.60
CA THR A 377 -8.52 14.63 7.67
C THR A 377 -8.98 14.48 6.22
N GLY A 378 -9.80 13.47 5.91
CA GLY A 378 -10.14 13.09 4.53
C GLY A 378 -8.95 12.55 3.74
N ARG A 379 -7.77 12.42 4.35
CA ARG A 379 -6.52 12.19 3.64
C ARG A 379 -6.44 10.75 3.12
N PRO A 380 -6.11 10.51 1.85
CA PRO A 380 -5.91 9.17 1.33
C PRO A 380 -4.51 8.65 1.67
N ALA A 381 -4.39 7.34 1.88
CA ALA A 381 -3.11 6.67 2.11
C ALA A 381 -3.01 5.33 1.38
N LEU A 382 -1.79 4.96 1.00
CA LEU A 382 -1.43 3.66 0.45
C LEU A 382 -0.29 3.05 1.24
N ILE A 383 -0.54 1.89 1.85
CA ILE A 383 0.48 1.08 2.50
C ILE A 383 0.92 -0.03 1.54
N LEU A 384 2.22 -0.09 1.27
CA LEU A 384 2.84 -1.14 0.46
C LEU A 384 3.55 -2.15 1.36
N SER A 385 3.26 -3.43 1.16
CA SER A 385 3.97 -4.55 1.79
C SER A 385 4.49 -5.49 0.71
N PHE A 386 5.67 -6.05 0.93
CA PHE A 386 6.31 -6.95 -0.01
C PHE A 386 6.67 -8.26 0.68
N ALA A 387 6.45 -9.38 -0.01
CA ALA A 387 6.84 -10.70 0.47
C ALA A 387 7.48 -11.49 -0.68
N PRO A 388 8.65 -12.12 -0.47
CA PRO A 388 9.18 -13.10 -1.40
C PRO A 388 8.17 -14.21 -1.68
N GLN A 389 8.29 -14.85 -2.85
CA GLN A 389 7.40 -15.93 -3.25
C GLN A 389 7.28 -17.02 -2.17
N GLY A 390 6.05 -17.25 -1.69
CA GLY A 390 5.74 -18.23 -0.64
C GLY A 390 5.90 -17.72 0.81
N GLN A 391 6.27 -16.45 1.02
CA GLN A 391 6.18 -15.79 2.33
C GLN A 391 4.85 -15.04 2.49
N ALA A 392 4.39 -14.90 3.74
CA ALA A 392 3.16 -14.17 4.03
C ALA A 392 3.37 -12.66 3.94
N LEU A 393 2.40 -11.98 3.35
CA LEU A 393 2.28 -10.53 3.38
C LEU A 393 1.70 -10.05 4.72
N ASP A 394 1.99 -8.80 5.07
CA ASP A 394 1.36 -8.17 6.24
C ASP A 394 -0.17 -8.27 6.14
N ALA A 395 -0.78 -8.75 7.23
CA ALA A 395 -2.21 -8.97 7.38
C ALA A 395 -2.82 -8.08 8.48
N SER A 396 -2.03 -7.17 9.04
CA SER A 396 -2.44 -6.30 10.14
C SER A 396 -3.48 -5.26 9.74
N LEU A 397 -3.63 -4.98 8.44
CA LEU A 397 -4.63 -4.05 7.89
C LEU A 397 -5.79 -4.86 7.27
N VAL A 398 -6.90 -4.91 7.98
CA VAL A 398 -8.08 -5.70 7.58
C VAL A 398 -9.09 -4.82 6.86
N THR A 399 -9.41 -5.15 5.62
CA THR A 399 -10.41 -4.42 4.82
C THR A 399 -11.75 -4.32 5.54
N GLY A 400 -12.36 -3.13 5.51
CA GLY A 400 -13.64 -2.86 6.16
C GLY A 400 -13.53 -2.50 7.64
N THR A 401 -12.32 -2.44 8.20
CA THR A 401 -12.08 -1.99 9.58
C THR A 401 -11.54 -0.56 9.60
N THR A 402 -11.67 0.10 10.75
CA THR A 402 -11.00 1.37 11.04
C THR A 402 -9.87 1.11 12.03
N ILE A 403 -8.69 1.70 11.77
CA ILE A 403 -7.57 1.69 12.73
C ILE A 403 -7.29 3.08 13.23
N ASP A 404 -6.91 3.18 14.50
CA ASP A 404 -6.44 4.41 15.09
C ASP A 404 -4.91 4.45 14.98
N ALA A 405 -4.36 5.31 14.10
CA ALA A 405 -2.93 5.27 13.78
C ALA A 405 -2.31 6.62 13.44
N ASP A 406 -1.00 6.67 13.65
CA ASP A 406 -0.08 7.68 13.13
C ASP A 406 0.51 7.19 11.81
N LEU A 407 0.25 7.92 10.72
CA LEU A 407 0.89 7.68 9.44
C LEU A 407 1.94 8.75 9.13
N THR A 408 3.05 8.34 8.53
CA THR A 408 4.01 9.25 7.90
C THR A 408 4.11 8.95 6.41
N TYR A 409 4.24 10.01 5.61
CA TYR A 409 4.14 9.90 4.15
C TYR A 409 5.52 9.97 3.50
N TYR A 410 5.70 9.22 2.42
CA TYR A 410 6.82 9.45 1.52
C TYR A 410 6.70 10.87 0.93
N PRO A 411 7.81 11.60 0.77
CA PRO A 411 7.78 12.93 0.18
C PRO A 411 7.34 12.86 -1.29
N GLY A 412 6.73 13.95 -1.77
CA GLY A 412 6.23 14.06 -3.14
C GLY A 412 5.18 15.16 -3.28
N ALA A 413 4.80 15.49 -4.52
CA ALA A 413 3.82 16.52 -4.82
C ALA A 413 2.38 16.15 -4.39
N ALA A 414 1.97 14.90 -4.62
CA ALA A 414 0.71 14.33 -4.12
C ALA A 414 1.00 13.08 -3.25
N PRO A 415 1.45 13.24 -1.99
CA PRO A 415 1.84 12.13 -1.15
C PRO A 415 0.69 11.15 -0.87
N LEU A 416 0.78 9.96 -1.46
CA LEU A 416 -0.17 8.87 -1.21
C LEU A 416 0.48 7.71 -0.43
N ARG A 417 1.71 7.34 -0.79
CA ARG A 417 2.41 6.23 -0.13
C ARG A 417 2.79 6.64 1.30
N ALA A 418 2.44 5.79 2.26
CA ALA A 418 2.69 6.05 3.67
C ALA A 418 3.25 4.82 4.40
N LEU A 419 3.71 5.05 5.62
CA LEU A 419 4.06 4.03 6.60
C LEU A 419 3.22 4.22 7.86
N VAL A 420 2.80 3.11 8.46
CA VAL A 420 2.23 3.12 9.81
C VAL A 420 3.39 3.31 10.80
N ALA A 421 3.45 4.47 11.43
CA ALA A 421 4.48 4.81 12.42
C ALA A 421 4.11 4.27 13.80
N THR A 422 2.87 4.46 14.23
CA THR A 422 2.37 3.97 15.52
C THR A 422 0.90 3.62 15.40
N ARG A 423 0.49 2.49 15.99
CA ARG A 423 -0.92 2.13 16.17
C ARG A 423 -1.31 2.37 17.61
N HIS A 424 -2.52 2.86 17.79
CA HIS A 424 -3.08 3.18 19.08
C HIS A 424 -4.25 2.25 19.35
N ALA A 425 -4.41 1.84 20.61
CA ALA A 425 -5.54 1.00 21.01
C ALA A 425 -6.83 1.84 20.96
N ILE A 426 -7.92 1.25 20.47
CA ILE A 426 -9.24 1.87 20.50
C ILE A 426 -9.61 2.09 21.96
N LEU A 427 -9.73 3.34 22.40
CA LEU A 427 -10.36 3.67 23.68
C LEU A 427 -11.87 3.45 23.52
N THR A 428 -12.39 2.36 24.07
CA THR A 428 -13.85 2.18 24.21
C THR A 428 -14.41 3.33 25.04
N PRO A 429 -15.51 4.01 24.64
CA PRO A 429 -16.19 4.93 25.54
C PRO A 429 -16.64 4.18 26.80
N PRO A 430 -16.61 4.82 27.99
CA PRO A 430 -17.05 4.18 29.22
C PRO A 430 -18.49 3.67 29.07
N PRO A 431 -18.83 2.49 29.62
CA PRO A 431 -20.22 2.02 29.58
C PRO A 431 -21.13 3.04 30.27
N PRO A 432 -22.36 3.27 29.76
CA PRO A 432 -23.33 4.11 30.46
C PRO A 432 -23.59 3.52 31.85
N ASP A 433 -23.63 4.41 32.83
CA ASP A 433 -23.61 4.19 34.27
C ASP A 433 -24.16 2.84 34.77
N THR A 434 -23.32 2.11 35.51
CA THR A 434 -23.79 1.10 36.46
C THR A 434 -24.72 1.76 37.49
N PRO A 435 -25.95 1.25 37.70
CA PRO A 435 -26.83 1.77 38.73
C PRO A 435 -26.21 1.49 40.11
N THR A 436 -25.96 2.55 40.88
CA THR A 436 -25.66 2.46 42.31
C THR A 436 -26.86 1.86 43.04
N PRO A 437 -26.68 0.90 43.97
CA PRO A 437 -27.79 0.31 44.70
C PRO A 437 -28.41 1.31 45.68
N ASP A 438 -29.73 1.37 45.61
CA ASP A 438 -30.72 1.86 46.56
C ASP A 438 -30.20 2.58 47.83
N THR A 439 -30.50 3.88 47.91
CA THR A 439 -30.89 4.49 49.19
C THR A 439 -32.36 4.81 49.11
N THR A 440 -33.17 4.00 49.78
CA THR A 440 -34.60 4.19 49.99
C THR A 440 -34.89 5.55 50.64
N PRO A 441 -35.89 6.30 50.16
CA PRO A 441 -36.71 7.10 51.06
C PRO A 441 -38.18 6.68 51.02
N SER A 442 -38.67 6.54 52.24
CA SER A 442 -40.05 6.38 52.71
C SER A 442 -41.14 7.02 51.84
N LEU A 443 -42.16 6.23 51.53
CA LEU A 443 -43.44 6.66 50.96
C LEU A 443 -44.33 7.31 52.03
N ARG A 444 -44.90 8.48 51.70
CA ARG A 444 -46.24 8.87 52.17
C ARG A 444 -47.10 9.26 50.97
N PRO A 445 -48.38 8.86 50.92
CA PRO A 445 -49.23 9.07 49.77
C PRO A 445 -49.99 10.40 49.86
N THR A 446 -50.19 11.06 48.73
CA THR A 446 -51.38 11.88 48.51
C THR A 446 -51.72 11.93 47.03
N SER A 447 -53.01 12.15 46.80
CA SER A 447 -53.82 11.67 45.70
C SER A 447 -53.83 12.56 44.45
N ARG A 448 -53.85 11.87 43.30
CA ARG A 448 -54.79 12.00 42.17
C ARG A 448 -54.76 13.26 41.28
N ALA A 449 -54.60 12.97 39.98
CA ALA A 449 -55.21 13.57 38.77
C ALA A 449 -54.28 14.34 37.79
N THR A 450 -53.96 13.62 36.70
CA THR A 450 -53.97 14.04 35.27
C THR A 450 -53.18 15.28 34.80
N ALA A 451 -52.14 15.03 34.01
CA ALA A 451 -52.05 15.50 32.60
C ALA A 451 -50.94 14.71 31.88
N LEU A 452 -51.23 14.27 30.65
CA LEU A 452 -50.25 13.64 29.75
C LEU A 452 -49.26 14.70 29.26
N GLU A 453 -47.99 14.56 29.60
CA GLU A 453 -46.87 15.07 28.81
C GLU A 453 -45.82 13.96 28.70
N ALA A 454 -45.62 13.48 27.47
CA ALA A 454 -44.64 12.47 27.15
C ALA A 454 -43.25 13.10 27.13
N THR A 455 -42.52 12.95 28.24
CA THR A 455 -41.07 13.13 28.30
C THR A 455 -40.37 12.17 27.30
N PRO A 456 -39.40 12.63 26.52
CA PRO A 456 -38.68 11.77 25.58
C PRO A 456 -37.83 10.76 26.37
N SER A 457 -38.26 9.50 26.33
CA SER A 457 -37.55 8.37 26.90
C SER A 457 -36.37 7.99 26.00
N GLN A 458 -35.16 8.22 26.50
CA GLN A 458 -33.95 7.42 26.33
C GLN A 458 -33.82 6.71 24.97
N ALA A 459 -33.34 7.46 23.98
CA ALA A 459 -32.88 6.95 22.70
C ALA A 459 -31.45 7.42 22.41
N GLU A 460 -30.53 7.32 23.39
CA GLU A 460 -29.15 7.78 23.21
C GLU A 460 -28.16 6.82 23.91
N SER A 461 -27.93 5.65 23.29
CA SER A 461 -26.69 4.87 23.48
C SER A 461 -26.37 3.88 22.36
N SER A 462 -27.19 3.83 21.29
CA SER A 462 -26.96 2.97 20.13
C SER A 462 -26.44 3.73 18.88
N GLY A 463 -26.25 5.05 18.98
CA GLY A 463 -25.83 5.93 17.88
C GLY A 463 -24.33 5.84 17.56
N ASP A 464 -23.48 5.75 18.59
CA ASP A 464 -22.02 5.76 18.41
C ASP A 464 -21.48 4.54 17.67
N ALA A 465 -22.13 3.37 17.79
CA ALA A 465 -21.70 2.16 17.10
C ALA A 465 -21.95 2.20 15.58
N ARG A 466 -22.93 3.00 15.12
CA ARG A 466 -23.28 3.13 13.69
C ARG A 466 -22.45 4.21 12.99
N LEU A 467 -21.95 5.19 13.73
CA LEU A 467 -21.14 6.31 13.19
C LEU A 467 -19.81 5.84 12.58
N TRP A 468 -19.34 4.63 12.91
CA TRP A 468 -18.12 4.07 12.35
C TRP A 468 -18.29 2.91 11.36
N ALA A 469 -19.53 2.50 11.03
CA ALA A 469 -19.73 1.33 10.17
C ALA A 469 -19.37 1.61 8.69
N VAL A 470 -19.73 2.79 8.18
CA VAL A 470 -19.51 3.19 6.78
C VAL A 470 -18.57 4.40 6.74
N PRO A 471 -17.51 4.40 5.92
CA PRO A 471 -16.67 5.57 5.72
C PRO A 471 -17.47 6.73 5.12
N PRO A 472 -17.18 7.99 5.50
CA PRO A 472 -17.76 9.14 4.81
C PRO A 472 -17.32 9.10 3.34
N GLY A 473 -18.31 9.07 2.44
CA GLY A 473 -18.09 9.15 1.01
C GLY A 473 -18.38 10.55 0.46
N MET A 474 -17.99 10.77 -0.79
CA MET A 474 -18.13 12.01 -1.53
C MET A 474 -19.02 11.80 -2.76
N ALA A 475 -19.56 12.89 -3.28
CA ALA A 475 -20.25 12.86 -4.56
C ALA A 475 -19.26 12.61 -5.72
N VAL A 476 -19.76 12.21 -6.89
CA VAL A 476 -18.90 11.77 -8.01
C VAL A 476 -18.11 12.93 -8.62
N ASP A 477 -18.70 14.12 -8.64
CA ASP A 477 -18.05 15.38 -9.03
C ASP A 477 -16.93 15.76 -8.05
N GLU A 478 -17.19 15.70 -6.74
CA GLU A 478 -16.15 15.92 -5.72
C GLU A 478 -14.98 14.93 -5.85
N ALA A 479 -15.29 13.68 -6.20
CA ALA A 479 -14.28 12.65 -6.44
C ALA A 479 -13.41 12.95 -7.68
N LEU A 480 -14.03 13.47 -8.74
CA LEU A 480 -13.31 13.92 -9.93
C LEU A 480 -12.42 15.12 -9.63
N ASP A 481 -12.89 16.08 -8.84
CA ASP A 481 -12.10 17.22 -8.40
C ASP A 481 -10.90 16.80 -7.54
N GLU A 482 -11.08 15.79 -6.68
CA GLU A 482 -9.99 15.21 -5.89
C GLU A 482 -8.91 14.58 -6.77
N VAL A 483 -9.31 13.75 -7.73
CA VAL A 483 -8.38 13.12 -8.69
C VAL A 483 -7.71 14.16 -9.58
N ALA A 484 -8.45 15.15 -10.07
CA ALA A 484 -7.90 16.22 -10.91
C ALA A 484 -6.83 17.02 -10.17
N ARG A 485 -7.03 17.31 -8.89
CA ARG A 485 -6.03 17.97 -8.04
C ARG A 485 -4.78 17.10 -7.86
N ALA A 486 -4.97 15.82 -7.55
CA ALA A 486 -3.85 14.88 -7.40
C ALA A 486 -3.03 14.76 -8.70
N LEU A 487 -3.68 14.74 -9.87
CA LEU A 487 -3.01 14.71 -11.18
C LEU A 487 -2.34 16.03 -11.53
N ALA A 488 -2.91 17.16 -11.14
CA ALA A 488 -2.29 18.47 -11.34
C ALA A 488 -1.00 18.62 -10.52
N GLU A 489 -0.97 18.02 -9.32
CA GLU A 489 0.21 18.00 -8.44
C GLU A 489 1.24 16.94 -8.87
N ASP A 490 0.82 15.70 -9.13
CA ASP A 490 1.64 14.59 -9.62
C ASP A 490 1.01 13.98 -10.89
N PRO A 491 1.46 14.38 -12.10
CA PRO A 491 0.95 13.88 -13.38
C PRO A 491 1.13 12.38 -13.60
N TRP A 492 2.00 11.73 -12.82
CA TRP A 492 2.27 10.31 -12.95
C TRP A 492 1.49 9.47 -11.92
N THR A 493 0.46 10.04 -11.28
CA THR A 493 -0.42 9.32 -10.37
C THR A 493 -1.13 8.17 -11.10
N GLU A 494 -0.75 6.93 -10.79
CA GLU A 494 -1.28 5.72 -11.46
C GLU A 494 -2.52 5.14 -10.74
N SER A 495 -2.79 5.57 -9.52
CA SER A 495 -3.79 4.97 -8.62
C SER A 495 -4.17 5.96 -7.52
N TRP A 496 -5.48 6.12 -7.25
CA TRP A 496 -5.97 6.98 -6.16
C TRP A 496 -7.22 6.39 -5.49
N PRO A 497 -7.29 6.28 -4.15
CA PRO A 497 -8.47 5.73 -3.49
C PRO A 497 -9.58 6.78 -3.32
N LEU A 498 -10.80 6.40 -3.68
CA LEU A 498 -12.00 7.22 -3.52
C LEU A 498 -13.06 6.44 -2.73
N VAL A 499 -13.95 7.16 -2.06
CA VAL A 499 -15.15 6.61 -1.44
C VAL A 499 -16.34 7.36 -2.02
N LEU A 500 -17.07 6.73 -2.93
CA LEU A 500 -18.25 7.34 -3.56
C LEU A 500 -19.47 7.07 -2.68
N ALA A 501 -20.22 8.11 -2.36
CA ALA A 501 -21.50 8.01 -1.66
C ALA A 501 -22.67 8.28 -2.62
N GLY A 502 -23.79 7.62 -2.39
CA GLY A 502 -25.01 7.83 -3.17
C GLY A 502 -24.89 7.41 -4.64
N ALA A 503 -23.95 6.52 -4.95
CA ALA A 503 -23.69 6.11 -6.32
C ALA A 503 -24.44 4.82 -6.68
N VAL A 504 -25.07 4.79 -7.85
CA VAL A 504 -25.76 3.60 -8.38
C VAL A 504 -24.84 2.87 -9.37
N PRO A 505 -24.40 1.64 -9.08
CA PRO A 505 -23.54 0.89 -9.98
C PRO A 505 -24.33 0.39 -11.19
N GLY A 506 -23.89 0.79 -12.39
CA GLY A 506 -24.28 0.16 -13.64
C GLY A 506 -23.36 -1.00 -14.01
N ARG A 507 -23.68 -1.68 -15.12
CA ARG A 507 -22.86 -2.81 -15.62
C ARG A 507 -21.48 -2.37 -16.12
N THR A 508 -21.40 -1.19 -16.71
CA THR A 508 -20.19 -0.67 -17.37
C THR A 508 -19.59 0.55 -16.67
N GLU A 509 -20.34 1.19 -15.78
CA GLU A 509 -19.95 2.44 -15.12
C GLU A 509 -20.64 2.63 -13.77
N ILE A 510 -20.17 3.61 -12.99
CA ILE A 510 -20.83 4.12 -11.79
C ILE A 510 -20.78 5.65 -11.80
N GLY A 511 -21.93 6.30 -11.71
CA GLY A 511 -21.98 7.77 -11.75
C GLY A 511 -21.35 8.38 -13.02
N GLY A 512 -21.42 7.70 -14.16
CA GLY A 512 -20.78 8.11 -15.41
C GLY A 512 -19.28 7.82 -15.51
N LEU A 513 -18.68 7.18 -14.50
CA LEU A 513 -17.27 6.77 -14.53
C LEU A 513 -17.14 5.30 -14.94
N PRO A 514 -16.34 4.97 -15.97
CA PRO A 514 -16.25 3.61 -16.48
C PRO A 514 -15.51 2.69 -15.50
N TRP A 515 -15.95 1.43 -15.45
CA TRP A 515 -15.18 0.38 -14.76
C TRP A 515 -13.89 0.07 -15.50
N HIS A 516 -12.85 -0.22 -14.73
CA HIS A 516 -11.58 -0.68 -15.26
C HIS A 516 -11.79 -1.97 -16.11
N PRO A 517 -11.10 -2.14 -17.26
CA PRO A 517 -11.31 -3.28 -18.17
C PRO A 517 -11.11 -4.67 -17.55
N ARG A 518 -10.37 -4.77 -16.44
CA ARG A 518 -10.15 -6.01 -15.66
C ARG A 518 -11.21 -6.27 -14.58
N SER A 519 -12.09 -5.31 -14.32
CA SER A 519 -13.18 -5.38 -13.33
C SER A 519 -14.53 -5.70 -14.00
N ARG A 520 -14.50 -6.43 -15.14
CA ARG A 520 -15.66 -6.68 -16.01
C ARG A 520 -16.87 -7.18 -15.20
N ASP A 521 -18.01 -6.51 -15.41
CA ASP A 521 -19.30 -6.73 -14.74
C ASP A 521 -19.18 -6.91 -13.21
N PRO A 522 -19.28 -5.84 -12.40
CA PRO A 522 -19.14 -5.92 -10.95
C PRO A 522 -20.40 -6.53 -10.29
N TRP A 523 -20.73 -7.77 -10.63
CA TRP A 523 -21.96 -8.47 -10.25
C TRP A 523 -22.18 -8.47 -8.74
N ARG A 524 -21.11 -8.62 -7.96
CA ARG A 524 -21.19 -8.57 -6.49
C ARG A 524 -21.64 -7.20 -5.99
N LEU A 525 -21.11 -6.12 -6.56
CA LEU A 525 -21.51 -4.75 -6.24
C LEU A 525 -22.97 -4.48 -6.66
N ILE A 526 -23.34 -4.90 -7.87
CA ILE A 526 -24.70 -4.74 -8.40
C ILE A 526 -25.72 -5.52 -7.54
N ALA A 527 -25.36 -6.75 -7.13
CA ALA A 527 -26.21 -7.58 -6.27
C ALA A 527 -26.41 -6.95 -4.88
N VAL A 528 -25.36 -6.36 -4.29
CA VAL A 528 -25.48 -5.63 -3.01
C VAL A 528 -26.33 -4.37 -3.16
N SER A 529 -26.13 -3.62 -4.25
CA SER A 529 -26.92 -2.41 -4.55
C SER A 529 -28.41 -2.71 -4.72
N GLY A 530 -28.76 -3.81 -5.40
CA GLY A 530 -30.15 -4.08 -5.79
C GLY A 530 -30.77 -2.95 -6.63
N GLY A 531 -29.94 -2.13 -7.30
CA GLY A 531 -30.35 -0.94 -8.04
C GLY A 531 -30.50 0.33 -7.20
N ARG A 532 -30.17 0.29 -5.90
CA ARG A 532 -30.21 1.46 -5.01
C ARG A 532 -28.84 2.13 -4.89
N PRO A 533 -28.81 3.44 -4.60
CA PRO A 533 -27.56 4.15 -4.25
C PRO A 533 -26.88 3.49 -3.05
N LEU A 534 -25.56 3.38 -3.09
CA LEU A 534 -24.75 2.84 -1.99
C LEU A 534 -23.47 3.64 -1.78
N THR A 535 -22.72 3.29 -0.73
CA THR A 535 -21.34 3.75 -0.52
C THR A 535 -20.35 2.69 -0.98
N VAL A 536 -19.41 3.06 -1.84
CA VAL A 536 -18.40 2.15 -2.38
C VAL A 536 -17.02 2.81 -2.40
N ALA A 537 -16.04 2.11 -1.87
CA ALA A 537 -14.64 2.42 -2.04
C ALA A 537 -14.13 1.86 -3.38
N VAL A 538 -13.45 2.71 -4.15
CA VAL A 538 -12.88 2.37 -5.46
C VAL A 538 -11.42 2.82 -5.53
N GLU A 539 -10.61 2.10 -6.29
CA GLU A 539 -9.33 2.57 -6.79
C GLU A 539 -9.59 3.23 -8.15
N TRP A 540 -9.36 4.53 -8.25
CA TRP A 540 -9.24 5.21 -9.53
C TRP A 540 -7.91 4.83 -10.19
N THR A 541 -7.96 4.57 -11.50
CA THR A 541 -6.79 4.43 -12.37
C THR A 541 -7.07 5.16 -13.68
N PRO A 542 -6.05 5.52 -14.48
CA PRO A 542 -6.27 6.15 -15.79
C PRO A 542 -7.18 5.33 -16.73
N GLN A 543 -7.29 4.01 -16.52
CA GLN A 543 -8.11 3.12 -17.34
C GLN A 543 -9.53 2.90 -16.79
N GLY A 544 -9.88 3.52 -15.67
CA GLY A 544 -11.20 3.42 -15.05
C GLY A 544 -11.17 2.97 -13.59
N LEU A 545 -12.36 2.81 -13.00
CA LEU A 545 -12.52 2.51 -11.59
C LEU A 545 -12.45 1.01 -11.29
N ARG A 546 -11.73 0.64 -10.23
CA ARG A 546 -11.69 -0.71 -9.70
C ARG A 546 -12.46 -0.75 -8.37
N PRO A 547 -13.56 -1.50 -8.26
CA PRO A 547 -14.27 -1.62 -6.99
C PRO A 547 -13.42 -2.35 -5.95
N LEU A 548 -13.36 -1.81 -4.73
CA LEU A 548 -12.59 -2.37 -3.61
C LEU A 548 -13.49 -3.00 -2.56
N THR A 549 -14.36 -2.18 -1.96
CA THR A 549 -15.27 -2.58 -0.87
C THR A 549 -16.53 -1.74 -0.96
N THR A 550 -17.68 -2.34 -0.69
CA THR A 550 -18.96 -1.62 -0.51
C THR A 550 -19.53 -1.91 0.85
N TRP A 551 -20.48 -1.12 1.31
CA TRP A 551 -21.21 -1.38 2.55
C TRP A 551 -22.68 -1.67 2.23
N ASP A 552 -23.25 -2.70 2.87
CA ASP A 552 -24.67 -3.03 2.73
C ASP A 552 -25.56 -2.10 3.57
N ASP A 553 -26.89 -2.26 3.48
CA ASP A 553 -27.87 -1.45 4.21
C ASP A 553 -27.72 -1.56 5.76
N GLU A 554 -27.06 -2.61 6.24
CA GLU A 554 -26.74 -2.82 7.67
C GLU A 554 -25.37 -2.21 8.05
N GLY A 555 -24.67 -1.59 7.09
CA GLY A 555 -23.33 -1.02 7.28
C GLY A 555 -22.22 -2.06 7.32
N ARG A 556 -22.46 -3.30 6.87
CA ARG A 556 -21.43 -4.36 6.82
C ARG A 556 -20.59 -4.22 5.56
N ALA A 557 -19.28 -4.28 5.75
CA ALA A 557 -18.34 -4.25 4.64
C ALA A 557 -18.41 -5.53 3.79
N VAL A 558 -18.61 -5.38 2.49
CA VAL A 558 -18.57 -6.43 1.47
C VAL A 558 -17.35 -6.18 0.58
N ILE A 559 -16.36 -7.05 0.69
CA ILE A 559 -15.12 -6.99 -0.09
C ILE A 559 -15.40 -7.39 -1.54
N LEU A 560 -14.97 -6.56 -2.50
CA LEU A 560 -15.22 -6.74 -3.94
C LEU A 560 -13.98 -7.20 -4.71
N ALA A 561 -12.77 -6.92 -4.18
CA ALA A 561 -11.47 -7.22 -4.78
C ALA A 561 -10.75 -8.43 -4.16
#